data_AF-A0A2K1NG14-F1
#
_entry.id   AF-A0A2K1NG14-F1
#
_cell.length_a   1.000
_cell.length_b   1.000
_cell.length_c   1.000
_cell.angle_alpha   90.00
_cell.angle_beta   90.00
_cell.angle_gamma   90.00
#
_symmetry.space_group_name_H-M   'P 1'
#
loop_
_entity.id
_entity.type
_entity.pdbx_description
1 polymer ?
#
loop_
_entity_poly.entity_id
_entity_poly.type
_entity_poly.pdbx_seq_one_letter_code
_entity_poly.pdbx_strand_id
1 'polypeptide(L)'
;MDENKVIICRCEDVTLKEIRDAIREGFTTVEEIKRVTRSGMGPCQGKTCGLLIAREISQMTGKPMEEIELQNIRPPYGGITFEEVIKGTITENDK
;
A
#
# COMPACT_ATOMS: atom_id res chain seq x y z
N MET A 1 -20.00 11.86 1.97
CA MET A 1 -19.40 10.95 2.96
C MET A 1 -18.30 11.71 3.69
N ASP A 2 -18.11 11.48 4.98
CA ASP A 2 -17.04 12.10 5.76
C ASP A 2 -15.72 11.36 5.49
N GLU A 3 -14.77 12.03 4.82
CA GLU A 3 -13.49 11.45 4.40
C GLU A 3 -12.60 11.04 5.59
N ASN A 4 -12.81 11.64 6.77
CA ASN A 4 -12.07 11.31 7.99
C ASN A 4 -12.44 9.93 8.56
N LYS A 5 -13.60 9.39 8.18
CA LYS A 5 -14.11 8.10 8.70
C LYS A 5 -13.82 6.94 7.76
N VAL A 6 -13.41 7.21 6.53
CA VAL A 6 -13.13 6.18 5.53
C VAL A 6 -11.68 5.75 5.69
N ILE A 7 -11.46 4.51 6.14
CA ILE A 7 -10.12 3.95 6.29
C ILE A 7 -9.67 3.33 4.97
N ILE A 8 -8.53 3.78 4.46
CA ILE A 8 -7.87 3.22 3.28
C ILE A 8 -6.85 2.15 3.70
N CYS A 9 -6.04 2.43 4.71
CA CYS A 9 -5.09 1.46 5.25
C CYS A 9 -5.52 1.01 6.65
N ARG A 10 -6.08 -0.20 6.78
CA ARG A 10 -6.46 -0.78 8.08
C ARG A 10 -5.28 -1.12 9.00
N CYS A 11 -4.06 -1.25 8.46
CA CYS A 11 -2.91 -1.65 9.27
C CYS A 11 -2.25 -0.47 9.99
N GLU A 12 -2.29 0.71 9.39
CA GLU A 12 -1.66 1.93 9.91
C GLU A 12 -2.72 3.00 10.21
N ASP A 13 -4.01 2.62 10.22
CA ASP A 13 -5.18 3.50 10.45
C ASP A 13 -5.23 4.76 9.58
N VAL A 14 -4.74 4.68 8.34
CA VAL A 14 -4.70 5.82 7.40
C VAL A 14 -6.07 6.02 6.74
N THR A 15 -6.58 7.24 6.84
CA THR A 15 -7.87 7.68 6.30
C THR A 15 -7.79 8.10 4.83
N LEU A 16 -8.95 8.17 4.17
CA LEU A 16 -9.07 8.71 2.81
C LEU A 16 -8.63 10.17 2.74
N LYS A 17 -8.94 10.96 3.77
CA LYS A 17 -8.53 12.36 3.84
C LYS A 17 -7.01 12.49 3.77
N GLU A 18 -6.27 11.71 4.55
CA GLU A 18 -4.79 11.76 4.57
C GLU A 18 -4.18 11.40 3.21
N ILE A 19 -4.74 10.41 2.51
CA ILE A 19 -4.31 10.05 1.15
C ILE A 19 -4.58 11.20 0.17
N ARG A 20 -5.77 11.80 0.23
CA ARG A 20 -6.12 12.93 -0.66
C ARG A 20 -5.32 14.18 -0.36
N ASP A 21 -5.02 14.45 0.91
CA ASP A 21 -4.15 15.55 1.31
C ASP A 21 -2.74 15.36 0.73
N ALA A 22 -2.16 14.16 0.85
CA ALA A 22 -0.89 13.84 0.23
C ALA A 22 -0.91 14.05 -1.30
N ILE A 23 -2.00 13.66 -1.98
CA ILE A 23 -2.12 13.90 -3.42
C ILE A 23 -2.21 15.40 -3.74
N ARG A 24 -2.91 16.19 -2.93
CA ARG A 24 -2.98 17.66 -3.09
C ARG A 24 -1.63 18.34 -2.84
N GLU A 25 -0.79 17.78 -1.98
CA GLU A 25 0.58 18.24 -1.74
C GLU A 25 1.52 17.92 -2.91
N GLY A 26 1.09 17.09 -3.87
CA GLY A 26 1.82 16.80 -5.10
C GLY A 26 2.43 15.41 -5.17
N PHE A 27 2.17 14.53 -4.20
CA PHE A 27 2.59 13.13 -4.26
C PHE A 27 1.69 12.37 -5.24
N THR A 28 2.28 11.86 -6.34
CA THR A 28 1.51 11.29 -7.47
C THR A 28 1.82 9.82 -7.73
N THR A 29 2.66 9.21 -6.91
CA THR A 29 2.96 7.77 -6.97
C THR A 29 2.57 7.07 -5.68
N VAL A 30 2.25 5.78 -5.77
CA VAL A 30 1.89 4.96 -4.60
C VAL A 30 3.07 4.87 -3.63
N GLU A 31 4.31 4.84 -4.13
CA GLU A 31 5.51 4.76 -3.28
C GLU A 31 5.78 6.08 -2.52
N GLU A 32 5.53 7.24 -3.14
CA GLU A 32 5.60 8.53 -2.43
C GLU A 32 4.56 8.59 -1.31
N ILE A 33 3.30 8.27 -1.61
CA ILE A 33 2.21 8.27 -0.63
C ILE A 33 2.51 7.31 0.52
N LYS A 34 3.01 6.11 0.21
CA LYS A 34 3.49 5.15 1.20
C LYS A 34 4.58 5.71 2.11
N ARG A 35 5.52 6.50 1.60
CA ARG A 35 6.61 7.08 2.40
C ARG A 35 6.13 8.17 3.35
N VAL A 36 5.15 8.98 2.94
CA VAL A 36 4.65 10.09 3.76
C VAL A 36 3.56 9.65 4.74
N THR A 37 2.66 8.77 4.33
CA THR A 37 1.52 8.32 5.16
C THR A 37 1.77 6.99 5.88
N ARG A 38 2.87 6.29 5.57
CA ARG A 38 3.16 4.90 5.98
C ARG A 38 2.16 3.85 5.46
N SER A 39 1.20 4.24 4.62
CA SER A 39 0.20 3.32 4.08
C SER A 39 0.86 2.12 3.37
N GLY A 40 0.52 0.90 3.79
CA GLY A 40 1.07 -0.32 3.21
C GLY A 40 2.39 -0.80 3.81
N MET A 41 2.92 -0.15 4.85
CA MET A 41 4.09 -0.62 5.60
C MET A 41 3.76 -1.61 6.72
N GLY A 42 2.47 -1.82 7.01
CA GLY A 42 2.01 -2.79 8.01
C GLY A 42 2.10 -4.26 7.55
N PRO A 43 1.59 -5.22 8.34
CA PRO A 43 1.72 -6.66 8.07
C PRO A 43 1.11 -7.11 6.74
N CYS A 44 0.14 -6.38 6.19
CA CYS A 44 -0.42 -6.67 4.88
C CYS A 44 0.49 -6.29 3.70
N GLN A 45 1.57 -5.52 3.93
CA GLN A 45 2.53 -5.08 2.91
C GLN A 45 1.86 -4.43 1.68
N GLY A 46 0.82 -3.63 1.90
CA GLY A 46 0.14 -2.90 0.83
C GLY A 46 -0.84 -3.71 -0.01
N LYS A 47 -1.07 -5.00 0.28
CA LYS A 47 -1.97 -5.88 -0.50
C LYS A 47 -3.40 -5.37 -0.60
N THR A 48 -3.91 -4.71 0.44
CA THR A 48 -5.28 -4.17 0.44
C THR A 48 -5.34 -2.71 -0.01
N CYS A 49 -4.44 -1.86 0.52
CA CYS A 49 -4.51 -0.41 0.32
C CYS A 49 -3.84 0.08 -0.98
N GLY A 50 -2.88 -0.66 -1.55
CA GLY A 50 -2.11 -0.19 -2.70
C GLY A 50 -2.96 0.15 -3.93
N LEU A 51 -3.89 -0.73 -4.30
CA LEU A 51 -4.81 -0.49 -5.42
C LEU A 51 -5.85 0.60 -5.12
N LEU A 52 -6.26 0.75 -3.85
CA LEU A 52 -7.17 1.82 -3.44
C LEU A 52 -6.49 3.19 -3.59
N ILE A 53 -5.23 3.28 -3.16
CA ILE A 53 -4.42 4.49 -3.29
C ILE A 53 -4.19 4.81 -4.77
N ALA A 54 -3.80 3.82 -5.58
CA ALA A 54 -3.61 4.00 -7.02
C ALA A 54 -4.89 4.54 -7.70
N ARG A 55 -6.06 4.04 -7.30
CA ARG A 55 -7.36 4.54 -7.78
C ARG A 55 -7.59 6.00 -7.39
N GLU A 56 -7.32 6.39 -6.15
CA GLU A 56 -7.49 7.79 -5.72
C GLU A 56 -6.52 8.72 -6.46
N ILE A 57 -5.27 8.28 -6.68
CA ILE A 57 -4.31 9.02 -7.52
C ILE A 57 -4.87 9.20 -8.93
N SER A 58 -5.34 8.13 -9.58
CA SER A 58 -5.92 8.21 -10.93
C SER A 58 -7.11 9.17 -10.97
N GLN A 59 -8.01 9.11 -9.99
CA GLN A 59 -9.18 10.00 -9.92
C GLN A 59 -8.80 11.47 -9.73
N MET A 60 -7.77 11.77 -8.93
CA MET A 60 -7.39 13.15 -8.63
C MET A 60 -6.44 13.77 -9.66
N THR A 61 -5.58 12.95 -10.27
CA THR A 61 -4.62 13.40 -11.29
C THR A 61 -5.18 13.33 -12.71
N GLY A 62 -6.27 12.59 -12.91
CA GLY A 62 -6.87 12.34 -14.23
C GLY A 62 -6.08 11.37 -15.11
N LYS A 63 -5.00 10.77 -14.59
CA LYS A 63 -4.20 9.79 -15.32
C LYS A 63 -4.89 8.43 -15.37
N PRO A 64 -4.78 7.68 -16.49
CA PRO A 64 -5.30 6.32 -16.56
C PRO A 64 -4.59 5.41 -15.55
N MET A 65 -5.28 4.39 -15.05
CA MET A 65 -4.74 3.49 -14.02
C MET A 65 -3.48 2.76 -14.48
N GLU A 66 -3.35 2.53 -15.79
CA GLU A 66 -2.22 1.89 -16.45
C GLU A 66 -0.92 2.70 -16.32
N GLU A 67 -1.02 4.03 -16.14
CA GLU A 67 0.13 4.91 -15.94
C GLU A 67 0.53 5.06 -14.46
N ILE A 68 -0.30 4.57 -13.53
CA ILE A 68 -0.02 4.68 -12.09
C ILE A 68 0.85 3.52 -11.64
N GLU A 69 2.11 3.82 -11.34
CA GLU A 69 3.04 2.83 -10.80
C GLU A 69 2.63 2.36 -9.40
N LEU A 70 2.51 1.04 -9.25
CA LEU A 70 2.24 0.38 -7.97
C LEU A 70 3.52 0.21 -7.16
N GLN A 71 3.34 -0.08 -5.87
CA GLN A 71 4.46 -0.35 -4.97
C GLN A 71 5.25 -1.61 -5.37
N ASN A 72 6.56 -1.57 -5.12
CA ASN A 72 7.45 -2.71 -5.35
C ASN A 72 7.17 -3.83 -4.34
N ILE A 73 6.95 -5.05 -4.85
CA ILE A 73 6.86 -6.26 -4.02
C ILE A 73 8.27 -6.75 -3.73
N ARG A 74 8.59 -6.94 -2.44
CA ARG A 74 9.90 -7.43 -1.98
C ARG A 74 9.72 -8.76 -1.22
N PRO A 75 10.61 -9.74 -1.41
CA PRO A 75 10.62 -10.93 -0.57
C PRO A 75 10.95 -10.58 0.90
N PRO A 76 10.39 -11.30 1.89
CA PRO A 76 9.38 -12.38 1.75
C PRO A 76 7.98 -11.84 1.46
N TYR A 77 7.16 -12.60 0.71
CA TYR A 77 5.81 -12.18 0.32
C TYR A 77 4.84 -12.03 1.51
N GLY A 78 5.14 -12.68 2.64
CA GLY A 78 4.38 -12.61 3.88
C GLY A 78 5.30 -12.66 5.08
N GLY A 79 4.72 -12.56 6.27
CA GLY A 79 5.47 -12.76 7.52
C GLY A 79 5.99 -14.20 7.58
N ILE A 80 7.29 -14.33 7.81
CA ILE A 80 7.96 -15.60 8.08
C ILE A 80 8.67 -15.48 9.43
N THR A 81 8.80 -16.60 10.11
CA THR A 81 9.55 -16.71 11.35
C THR A 81 11.05 -16.77 11.06
N PHE A 82 11.87 -16.35 12.03
CA PHE A 82 13.33 -16.48 11.93
C PHE A 82 13.78 -17.95 11.78
N GLU A 83 13.04 -18.89 12.36
CA GLU A 83 13.34 -20.32 12.25
C GLU A 83 13.22 -20.81 10.79
N GLU A 84 12.17 -20.40 10.07
CA GLU A 84 11.99 -20.73 8.66
C GLU A 84 13.12 -20.17 7.79
N VAL A 85 13.57 -18.94 8.08
CA VAL A 85 14.73 -18.33 7.42
C VAL A 85 16.00 -19.17 7.63
N ILE A 86 16.26 -19.60 8.87
CA ILE A 86 17.45 -20.38 9.22
C ILE A 86 17.43 -21.77 8.56
N LYS A 87 16.25 -22.42 8.50
CA LYS A 87 16.10 -23.75 7.91
C LYS A 87 16.21 -23.76 6.38
N GLY A 88 16.25 -22.59 5.73
CA GLY A 88 16.34 -22.49 4.27
C GLY A 88 15.13 -23.09 3.54
N THR A 89 14.07 -23.43 4.26
CA THR A 89 12.85 -23.98 3.68
C THR A 89 12.03 -22.80 3.21
N ILE A 90 12.21 -22.44 1.95
CA ILE A 90 11.17 -21.76 1.20
C ILE A 90 10.05 -22.80 1.15
N THR A 91 9.11 -22.76 2.08
CA THR A 91 7.84 -23.43 1.88
C THR A 91 7.21 -22.70 0.69
N GLU A 92 7.49 -23.19 -0.52
CA GLU A 92 6.44 -23.27 -1.52
C GLU A 92 5.24 -23.83 -0.76
N ASN A 93 4.23 -23.01 -0.53
CA ASN A 93 2.95 -23.50 -0.08
C ASN A 93 2.50 -24.48 -1.16
N ASP A 94 2.78 -25.76 -0.93
CA ASP A 94 1.99 -26.85 -1.47
C ASP A 94 0.52 -26.50 -1.25
N LYS A 95 -0.23 -26.64 -2.33
CA LYS A 95 -1.65 -26.33 -2.49
C LYS A 95 -2.53 -26.68 -1.30
#